data_AF-A0A7C7W101-F1
#
_entry.id   AF-A0A7C7W101-F1
#
_cell.length_a   1.000
_cell.length_b   1.000
_cell.length_c   1.000
_cell.angle_alpha   90.00
_cell.angle_beta   90.00
_cell.angle_gamma   90.00
#
_symmetry.space_group_name_H-M   'P 1'
#
loop_
_entity.id
_entity.type
_entity.pdbx_description
1 polymer ?
#
loop_
_entity_poly.entity_id
_entity_poly.type
_entity_poly.pdbx_seq_one_letter_code
_entity_poly.pdbx_strand_id
1 'polypeptide(L)'
;MTHLINRDGISVTNNPKAINEELFRGTGSVMGSGASIFIQNESITEKYIIVSKDKNVAGPSEQRFIAGRYQEALKLFLEWLGQKA
;
A
#
# COMPACT_ATOMS: atom_id res chain seq x y z
N MET A 1 -10.64 14.25 -1.44
CA MET A 1 -10.81 12.85 -1.87
C MET A 1 -9.46 12.35 -2.30
N THR A 2 -8.90 11.39 -1.57
CA THR A 2 -7.60 10.82 -1.92
C THR A 2 -7.80 9.92 -3.13
N HIS A 3 -7.20 10.29 -4.25
CA HIS A 3 -7.28 9.50 -5.47
C HIS A 3 -6.27 8.35 -5.35
N LEU A 4 -6.78 7.12 -5.18
CA LEU A 4 -5.95 5.93 -5.21
C LEU A 4 -5.98 5.35 -6.62
N ILE A 5 -4.85 4.82 -7.07
CA ILE A 5 -4.71 4.14 -8.36
C ILE A 5 -3.97 2.82 -8.16
N ASN A 6 -4.26 1.82 -8.98
CA ASN A 6 -3.50 0.57 -8.99
C ASN A 6 -2.31 0.65 -9.96
N ARG A 7 -1.63 -0.49 -10.20
CA ARG A 7 -0.48 -0.55 -11.13
C ARG A 7 -0.82 -0.13 -12.55
N ASP A 8 -2.05 -0.40 -12.97
CA ASP A 8 -2.55 -0.17 -14.32
C ASP A 8 -3.11 1.25 -14.50
N GLY A 9 -3.03 2.09 -13.45
CA GLY A 9 -3.56 3.45 -13.46
C GLY A 9 -5.07 3.53 -13.29
N ILE A 10 -5.73 2.42 -12.92
CA ILE A 10 -7.17 2.37 -12.67
C ILE A 10 -7.45 2.91 -11.27
N SER A 11 -8.46 3.79 -11.16
CA SER A 11 -8.88 4.35 -9.88
C SER A 11 -9.36 3.26 -8.91
N VAL A 12 -8.78 3.23 -7.72
CA VAL A 12 -9.15 2.33 -6.63
C VAL A 12 -10.01 3.10 -5.65
N THR A 13 -11.10 2.48 -5.19
CA THR A 13 -11.92 3.10 -4.15
C THR A 13 -11.13 3.18 -2.85
N ASN A 14 -11.09 4.35 -2.23
CA ASN A 14 -10.42 4.58 -0.96
C ASN A 14 -11.19 3.95 0.22
N ASN A 15 -11.16 2.62 0.30
CA ASN A 15 -11.68 1.86 1.42
C ASN A 15 -10.75 0.65 1.71
N PRO A 16 -10.63 0.21 2.98
CA PRO A 16 -9.78 -0.92 3.36
C PRO A 16 -10.01 -2.20 2.56
N LYS A 17 -11.26 -2.49 2.21
CA LYS A 17 -11.63 -3.71 1.50
C LYS A 17 -11.11 -3.71 0.05
N ALA A 18 -11.33 -2.62 -0.68
CA ALA A 18 -10.88 -2.43 -2.05
C ALA A 18 -9.34 -2.41 -2.12
N ILE A 19 -8.68 -1.78 -1.16
CA ILE A 19 -7.21 -1.81 -1.07
C ILE A 19 -6.73 -3.25 -0.82
N ASN A 20 -7.39 -4.02 0.04
CA ASN A 20 -7.06 -5.43 0.27
C ASN A 20 -7.26 -6.27 -1.01
N GLU A 21 -8.39 -6.10 -1.68
CA GLU A 21 -8.69 -6.82 -2.92
C GLU A 21 -7.66 -6.51 -4.01
N GLU A 22 -7.30 -5.24 -4.21
CA GLU A 22 -6.29 -4.85 -5.20
C GLU A 22 -4.89 -5.40 -4.85
N LEU A 23 -4.53 -5.49 -3.57
CA LEU A 23 -3.23 -6.00 -3.14
C LEU A 23 -3.10 -7.52 -3.24
N PHE A 24 -4.15 -8.29 -2.91
CA PHE A 24 -4.06 -9.75 -2.85
C PHE A 24 -4.67 -10.47 -4.05
N ARG A 25 -5.61 -9.84 -4.76
CA ARG A 25 -6.34 -10.42 -5.89
C ARG A 25 -6.19 -9.62 -7.19
N GLY A 26 -5.97 -8.31 -7.08
CA GLY A 26 -5.75 -7.41 -8.22
C GLY A 26 -4.29 -7.33 -8.63
N THR A 27 -3.81 -6.11 -8.90
CA THR A 27 -2.48 -5.86 -9.47
C THR A 27 -1.33 -6.01 -8.47
N GLY A 28 -1.65 -6.21 -7.19
CA GLY A 28 -0.66 -6.29 -6.13
C GLY A 28 -0.10 -4.94 -5.69
N SER A 29 -0.68 -3.81 -6.10
CA SER A 29 -0.19 -2.50 -5.72
C SER A 29 -1.26 -1.42 -5.78
N VAL A 30 -1.25 -0.53 -4.81
CA VAL A 30 -2.09 0.67 -4.74
C VAL A 30 -1.19 1.86 -4.42
N MET A 31 -1.40 2.97 -5.13
CA MET A 31 -0.66 4.21 -5.00
C MET A 31 -1.63 5.35 -4.74
N GLY A 32 -1.23 6.33 -3.95
CA GLY A 32 -1.95 7.59 -3.77
C GLY A 32 -0.96 8.73 -3.63
N SER A 33 -1.48 9.95 -3.49
CA SER A 33 -0.64 11.14 -3.34
C SER A 33 0.22 11.05 -2.08
N GLY A 34 1.53 10.80 -2.25
CA GLY A 34 2.52 10.78 -1.18
C GLY A 34 2.84 9.41 -0.60
N ALA A 35 2.09 8.35 -0.93
CA ALA A 35 2.35 7.01 -0.44
C ALA A 35 1.90 5.92 -1.42
N SER A 36 2.51 4.75 -1.32
CA SER A 36 2.16 3.54 -2.06
C SER A 36 2.24 2.32 -1.15
N ILE A 37 1.46 1.30 -1.48
CA ILE A 37 1.44 0.00 -0.82
C ILE A 37 1.44 -1.09 -1.90
N PHE A 38 2.29 -2.09 -1.79
CA PHE A 38 2.39 -3.15 -2.79
C PHE A 38 2.91 -4.47 -2.21
N ILE A 39 2.59 -5.58 -2.87
CA ILE A 39 3.10 -6.89 -2.55
C ILE A 39 4.44 -7.12 -3.27
N GLN A 40 5.44 -7.49 -2.51
CA GLN A 40 6.71 -7.99 -3.01
C GLN A 40 6.83 -9.48 -2.67
N ASN A 41 7.00 -10.31 -3.70
CA ASN A 41 7.30 -11.73 -3.51
C ASN A 41 8.81 -11.88 -3.44
N GLU A 42 9.32 -12.35 -2.29
CA GLU A 42 10.74 -12.69 -2.14
C GLU A 42 10.99 -14.15 -2.55
N SER A 43 10.01 -15.02 -2.28
CA SER A 43 9.97 -16.43 -2.71
C SER A 43 8.54 -16.82 -3.12
N ILE A 44 8.34 -18.03 -3.63
CA ILE A 44 7.00 -18.58 -3.94
C ILE A 44 6.09 -18.56 -2.71
N THR A 45 6.65 -18.83 -1.53
CA THR A 45 5.94 -18.91 -0.24
C THR A 45 6.02 -17.62 0.59
N GLU A 46 6.97 -16.74 0.28
CA GLU A 46 7.28 -15.58 1.11
C GLU A 46 6.88 -14.30 0.41
N LYS A 47 5.78 -13.73 0.90
CA LYS A 47 5.20 -12.49 0.40
C LYS A 47 5.26 -11.43 1.49
N TYR A 48 5.69 -10.25 1.09
CA TYR A 48 5.80 -9.09 1.94
C TYR A 48 4.93 -7.97 1.39
N ILE A 49 4.39 -7.16 2.29
CA ILE A 49 3.72 -5.91 1.95
C ILE A 49 4.74 -4.81 2.18
N ILE A 50 5.03 -4.04 1.15
CA ILE A 50 5.87 -2.86 1.20
C ILE A 50 4.96 -1.64 1.19
N VAL A 51 5.15 -0.77 2.17
CA VAL A 51 4.56 0.56 2.20
C VAL A 51 5.68 1.54 1.92
N SER A 52 5.55 2.38 0.92
CA SER A 52 6.56 3.36 0.51
C SER A 52 5.96 4.76 0.53
N LYS A 53 6.70 5.74 1.05
CA LYS A 53 6.35 7.15 0.99
C LYS A 53 7.21 7.86 -0.05
N ASP A 54 6.64 8.90 -0.64
CA ASP A 54 7.37 9.72 -1.59
C ASP A 54 8.58 10.41 -0.93
N LYS A 55 9.69 10.53 -1.67
CA LYS A 55 11.03 10.92 -1.16
C LYS A 55 11.10 12.34 -0.57
N ASN A 56 10.02 13.12 -0.65
CA ASN A 56 9.95 14.48 -0.12
C ASN A 56 9.73 14.57 1.41
N VAL A 57 9.62 13.45 2.13
CA VAL A 57 9.38 13.44 3.59
C VAL A 57 10.55 12.76 4.32
N ALA A 58 11.20 13.44 5.27
CA ALA A 58 12.32 12.87 6.04
C ALA A 58 11.92 11.62 6.85
N GLY A 59 12.78 10.59 6.90
CA GLY A 59 12.54 9.29 7.58
C GLY A 59 12.54 8.09 6.62
N PRO A 60 12.47 6.83 7.13
CA PRO A 60 12.51 5.64 6.30
C PRO A 60 11.45 5.74 5.19
N SER A 61 11.91 5.66 3.95
CA SER A 61 11.05 5.86 2.78
C SER A 61 10.19 4.63 2.51
N GLU A 62 10.56 3.47 3.05
CA GLU A 62 9.87 2.20 2.84
C GLU A 62 9.82 1.41 4.13
N GLN A 63 8.69 0.76 4.39
CA GLN A 63 8.47 -0.14 5.50
C GLN A 63 7.97 -1.48 4.97
N ARG A 64 8.59 -2.57 5.44
CA ARG A 64 8.28 -3.93 5.03
C ARG A 64 7.52 -4.67 6.12
N PHE A 65 6.45 -5.34 5.73
CA PHE A 65 5.62 -6.18 6.59
C PHE A 65 5.50 -7.57 5.99
N ILE A 66 5.38 -8.61 6.81
CA ILE A 66 4.95 -9.92 6.32
C ILE A 66 3.48 -9.83 5.85
N ALA A 67 3.09 -10.61 4.84
CA ALA A 67 1.72 -10.56 4.29
C ALA A 67 0.61 -10.73 5.35
N GLY A 68 0.86 -11.49 6.42
CA GLY A 68 -0.08 -11.65 7.54
C GLY A 68 -0.31 -10.38 8.38
N ARG A 69 0.58 -9.39 8.30
CA ARG A 69 0.49 -8.10 9.01
C ARG A 69 -0.15 -7.00 8.15
N TYR A 70 -1.14 -7.38 7.35
CA TYR A 70 -1.84 -6.46 6.45
C TYR A 70 -2.44 -5.24 7.17
N GLN A 71 -3.03 -5.43 8.34
CA GLN A 71 -3.65 -4.32 9.09
C GLN A 71 -2.63 -3.25 9.50
N GLU A 72 -1.43 -3.66 9.90
CA GLU A 72 -0.34 -2.73 10.26
C GLU A 72 0.15 -1.96 9.02
N ALA A 73 0.33 -2.67 7.90
CA ALA A 73 0.73 -2.06 6.64
C ALA A 73 -0.32 -1.07 6.11
N LEU A 74 -1.61 -1.44 6.17
CA LEU A 74 -2.71 -0.59 5.76
C LEU A 74 -2.80 0.66 6.63
N LYS A 75 -2.67 0.51 7.95
CA LYS A 75 -2.69 1.65 8.88
C LYS A 75 -1.59 2.63 8.53
N LEU A 76 -0.35 2.14 8.36
CA LEU A 76 0.78 2.99 7.98
C LEU A 76 0.56 3.69 6.64
N PHE A 77 0.03 2.96 5.64
CA PHE A 77 -0.28 3.52 4.33
C PHE A 77 -1.31 4.67 4.43
N LEU A 78 -2.39 4.49 5.20
CA LEU A 78 -3.39 5.53 5.41
C LEU A 78 -2.82 6.74 6.16
N GLU A 79 -2.00 6.51 7.19
CA GLU A 79 -1.29 7.57 7.91
C GLU A 79 -0.39 8.39 6.96
N TRP A 80 0.35 7.72 6.07
CA TRP A 80 1.23 8.36 5.09
C TRP A 80 0.48 9.06 3.96
N LEU A 81 -0.74 8.61 3.63
CA LEU A 81 -1.65 9.33 2.74
C LEU A 81 -2.24 10.60 3.37
N GLY A 82 -1.95 10.89 4.65
CA GLY A 82 -2.56 12.00 5.38
C GLY A 82 -4.03 11.76 5.71
N GLN A 83 -4.50 10.51 5.63
CA GLN A 83 -5.81 10.12 6.12
C GLN A 83 -5.67 9.68 7.56
N LYS A 84 -6.13 10.51 8.51
CA LYS A 84 -6.31 10.03 9.88
C LYS A 84 -7.23 8.81 9.85
N ALA A 85 -6.69 7.69 10.33
CA ALA A 85 -7.45 6.46 10.59
C ALA A 85 -8.64 6.72 11.53
#